data_AF-A0A8T1FD57-F1
#
_entry.id   AF-A0A8T1FD57-F1
#
_cell.length_a   1.000
_cell.length_b   1.000
_cell.length_c   1.000
_cell.angle_alpha   90.00
_cell.angle_beta   90.00
_cell.angle_gamma   90.00
#
_symmetry.space_group_name_H-M   'P 1'
#
loop_
_entity.id
_entity.type
_entity.pdbx_description
1 polymer ?
#
loop_
_entity_poly.entity_id
_entity_poly.type
_entity_poly.pdbx_seq_one_letter_code
_entity_poly.pdbx_strand_id
1 'polypeptide(L)'
;MLPLFYSDTATIEKPQDFRELFEAHTVGLSNQSRLFVFRQKLTGREAERWWNDTTITTFKTLKVRFHNPFLSRMTDEMRYQLFRRGLSNKRMFATLDASPVANIHEAYEWLMFKDMYRPVEEDDDFSNDESTKKKETEPTMLASVDALAQQLQLFMQQQQQ
;
A
#
# COMPACT_ATOMS: atom_id res chain seq x y z
N MET A 1 13.82 17.95 -20.40
CA MET A 1 13.05 19.21 -20.55
C MET A 1 11.60 18.86 -20.21
N LEU A 2 10.93 19.65 -19.35
CA LEU A 2 9.60 19.30 -18.85
C LEU A 2 8.50 19.62 -19.90
N PRO A 3 7.65 18.64 -20.31
CA PRO A 3 6.61 18.83 -21.31
C PRO A 3 5.44 19.66 -20.79
N LEU A 4 4.62 20.14 -21.70
CA LEU A 4 3.35 20.79 -21.38
C LEU A 4 2.28 19.73 -21.07
N PHE A 5 1.42 20.03 -20.10
CA PHE A 5 0.24 19.23 -19.79
C PHE A 5 -0.99 19.89 -20.40
N TYR A 6 -1.54 19.27 -21.43
CA TYR A 6 -2.75 19.73 -22.11
C TYR A 6 -3.97 18.99 -21.55
N SER A 7 -4.81 19.68 -20.75
CA SER A 7 -6.00 19.04 -20.15
C SER A 7 -6.99 18.56 -21.21
N ASP A 8 -7.15 19.33 -22.29
CA ASP A 8 -8.22 19.12 -23.26
C ASP A 8 -8.00 17.86 -24.13
N THR A 9 -6.78 17.33 -24.15
CA THR A 9 -6.40 16.09 -24.87
C THR A 9 -5.70 15.08 -23.95
N ALA A 10 -5.77 15.29 -22.63
CA ALA A 10 -5.16 14.42 -21.65
C ALA A 10 -5.89 13.06 -21.62
N THR A 11 -5.18 12.01 -22.03
CA THR A 11 -5.56 10.62 -21.73
C THR A 11 -5.04 10.25 -20.34
N ILE A 12 -5.51 9.15 -19.75
CA ILE A 12 -5.25 8.79 -18.35
C ILE A 12 -3.75 8.62 -18.02
N GLU A 13 -2.93 8.20 -18.98
CA GLU A 13 -1.48 8.02 -18.81
C GLU A 13 -0.71 9.36 -18.75
N LYS A 14 -1.16 10.37 -19.50
CA LYS A 14 -0.47 11.66 -19.61
C LYS A 14 -0.36 12.44 -18.28
N PRO A 15 -1.38 12.51 -17.41
CA PRO A 15 -1.27 13.11 -16.08
C PRO A 15 -0.26 12.40 -15.17
N GLN A 16 -0.17 11.07 -15.26
CA GLN A 16 0.76 10.29 -14.46
C GLN A 16 2.21 10.52 -14.91
N ASP A 17 2.46 10.39 -16.21
CA ASP A 17 3.78 10.64 -16.80
C ASP A 17 4.24 12.07 -16.54
N PHE A 18 3.34 13.05 -16.70
CA PHE A 18 3.62 14.44 -16.41
C PHE A 18 3.98 14.65 -14.93
N ARG A 19 3.24 14.05 -13.99
CA ARG A 19 3.52 14.17 -12.55
C ARG A 19 4.88 13.59 -12.19
N GLU A 20 5.20 12.41 -12.69
CA GLU A 20 6.46 11.74 -12.39
C GLU A 20 7.64 12.54 -12.95
N LEU A 21 7.54 12.97 -14.21
CA LEU A 21 8.58 13.77 -14.85
C LEU A 21 8.73 15.15 -14.21
N PHE A 22 7.62 15.76 -13.75
CA PHE A 22 7.60 17.00 -12.99
C PHE A 22 8.32 16.86 -11.65
N GLU A 23 8.00 15.80 -10.90
CA GLU A 23 8.61 15.56 -9.59
C GLU A 23 10.12 15.34 -9.73
N ALA A 24 10.55 14.56 -10.72
CA ALA A 24 11.96 14.33 -11.03
C ALA A 24 12.71 15.60 -11.46
N HIS A 25 12.11 16.46 -12.29
CA HIS A 25 12.75 17.68 -12.79
C HIS A 25 12.77 18.83 -11.77
N THR A 26 12.01 18.73 -10.68
CA THR A 26 11.88 19.81 -9.70
C THR A 26 12.42 19.45 -8.33
N VAL A 27 13.13 18.32 -8.21
CA VAL A 27 13.85 17.93 -6.99
C VAL A 27 14.77 19.09 -6.54
N GLY A 28 14.78 19.38 -5.24
CA GLY A 28 15.56 20.48 -4.66
C GLY A 28 14.94 21.88 -4.81
N LEU A 29 13.91 22.07 -5.65
CA LEU A 29 13.24 23.38 -5.74
C LEU A 29 12.31 23.64 -4.54
N SER A 30 12.21 24.91 -4.17
CA SER A 30 11.25 25.39 -3.17
C SER A 30 9.79 25.14 -3.59
N ASN A 31 8.86 25.07 -2.64
CA ASN A 31 7.44 24.93 -2.94
C ASN A 31 6.95 26.00 -3.92
N GLN A 32 7.32 27.26 -3.72
CA GLN A 32 6.85 28.36 -4.56
C GLN A 32 7.35 28.24 -6.00
N SER A 33 8.62 27.88 -6.18
CA SER A 33 9.20 27.64 -7.49
C SER A 33 8.51 26.47 -8.20
N ARG A 34 8.21 25.39 -7.49
CA ARG A 34 7.47 24.25 -8.05
C ARG A 34 6.07 24.65 -8.51
N LEU A 35 5.32 25.38 -7.68
CA LEU A 35 3.96 25.81 -8.05
C LEU A 35 3.98 26.74 -9.28
N PHE A 36 4.95 27.64 -9.35
CA PHE A 36 5.13 28.52 -10.49
C PHE A 36 5.41 27.74 -11.78
N VAL A 37 6.39 26.82 -11.76
CA VAL A 37 6.72 25.97 -12.92
C VAL A 37 5.52 25.11 -13.31
N PHE A 38 4.79 24.55 -12.34
CA PHE A 38 3.61 23.74 -12.60
C PHE A 38 2.54 24.55 -13.34
N ARG A 39 2.25 25.78 -12.89
CA ARG A 39 1.29 26.66 -13.54
C ARG A 39 1.68 27.04 -14.96
N GLN A 40 2.96 27.24 -15.24
CA GLN A 40 3.46 27.50 -16.59
C GLN A 40 3.32 26.28 -17.51
N LYS A 41 3.30 25.08 -16.95
CA LYS A 41 3.25 23.82 -17.69
C LYS A 41 1.82 23.30 -17.87
N LEU A 42 0.86 23.82 -17.12
CA LEU A 42 -0.56 23.58 -17.32
C LEU A 42 -1.09 24.38 -18.52
N THR A 43 -1.82 23.73 -19.40
CA THR A 43 -2.49 24.35 -20.54
C THR A 43 -3.83 23.66 -20.79
N GLY A 44 -4.83 24.42 -21.23
CA GLY A 44 -6.17 23.91 -21.54
C GLY A 44 -7.23 24.40 -20.55
N ARG A 45 -8.48 24.39 -21.00
CA ARG A 45 -9.58 25.05 -20.28
C ARG A 45 -9.88 24.39 -18.94
N GLU A 46 -9.85 23.06 -18.89
CA GLU A 46 -10.12 22.32 -17.65
C GLU A 46 -8.99 22.52 -16.63
N ALA A 47 -7.72 22.52 -17.06
CA ALA A 47 -6.57 22.81 -16.22
C ALA A 47 -6.59 24.23 -15.65
N GLU A 48 -6.89 25.23 -16.48
CA GLU A 48 -6.96 26.62 -16.05
C GLU A 48 -8.10 26.88 -15.09
N ARG A 49 -9.30 26.36 -15.40
CA ARG A 49 -10.46 26.46 -14.50
C ARG A 49 -10.16 25.83 -13.15
N TRP A 50 -9.65 24.59 -13.14
CA TRP A 50 -9.29 23.92 -11.90
C TRP A 50 -8.25 24.69 -11.10
N TRP A 51 -7.20 25.20 -11.76
CA TRP A 51 -6.15 25.96 -11.08
C TRP A 51 -6.71 27.22 -10.41
N ASN A 52 -7.62 27.94 -11.08
CA ASN A 52 -8.23 29.14 -10.54
C ASN A 52 -9.20 28.85 -9.38
N ASP A 53 -9.91 27.72 -9.43
CA ASP A 53 -10.88 27.31 -8.42
C ASP A 53 -10.22 26.65 -7.18
N THR A 54 -8.94 26.31 -7.25
CA THR A 54 -8.24 25.61 -6.16
C THR A 54 -7.21 26.46 -5.43
N THR A 55 -7.29 26.42 -4.10
CA THR A 55 -6.28 27.02 -3.23
C THR A 55 -5.14 26.03 -3.01
N ILE A 56 -4.02 26.24 -3.71
CA ILE A 56 -2.81 25.41 -3.62
C ILE A 56 -1.64 26.28 -3.16
N THR A 57 -1.14 26.01 -1.96
CA THR A 57 -0.05 26.79 -1.33
C THR A 57 1.25 26.00 -1.17
N THR A 58 1.19 24.67 -1.27
CA THR A 58 2.36 23.79 -1.14
C THR A 58 2.38 22.70 -2.20
N PHE A 59 3.56 22.15 -2.48
CA PHE A 59 3.69 21.02 -3.40
C PHE A 59 2.98 19.77 -2.88
N LYS A 60 2.91 19.57 -1.56
CA LYS A 60 2.16 18.47 -0.96
C LYS A 60 0.66 18.59 -1.26
N THR A 61 0.07 19.77 -1.05
CA THR A 61 -1.34 20.02 -1.39
C THR A 61 -1.59 19.93 -2.88
N LEU A 62 -0.63 20.34 -3.72
CA LEU A 62 -0.73 20.19 -5.16
C LEU A 62 -0.86 18.72 -5.56
N LYS A 63 0.01 17.83 -5.05
CA LYS A 63 -0.05 16.39 -5.39
C LYS A 63 -1.40 15.76 -5.05
N VAL A 64 -1.97 16.14 -3.91
CA VAL A 64 -3.28 15.64 -3.46
C VAL A 64 -4.42 16.23 -4.31
N ARG A 65 -4.40 17.54 -4.56
CA ARG A 65 -5.49 18.22 -5.29
C ARG A 65 -5.44 17.95 -6.77
N PHE A 66 -4.27 17.82 -7.38
CA PHE A 66 -4.11 17.39 -8.78
C PHE A 66 -4.64 15.97 -8.97
N HIS A 67 -4.60 15.16 -7.91
CA HIS A 67 -5.22 13.85 -7.89
C HIS A 67 -6.74 13.90 -8.07
N ASN A 68 -7.44 14.93 -7.58
CA ASN A 68 -8.90 14.89 -7.46
C ASN A 68 -9.69 15.17 -8.77
N PRO A 69 -9.27 16.07 -9.67
CA PRO A 69 -9.92 16.26 -10.98
C PRO A 69 -9.29 15.42 -12.08
N PHE A 70 -7.97 15.24 -12.07
CA PHE A 70 -7.24 14.63 -13.18
C PHE A 70 -6.87 13.16 -12.94
N LEU A 71 -6.86 12.68 -11.69
CA LEU A 71 -6.58 11.27 -11.34
C LEU A 71 -7.71 10.57 -10.56
N SER A 72 -8.78 11.25 -10.12
CA SER A 72 -9.97 10.64 -9.48
C SER A 72 -10.88 9.97 -10.51
N ARG A 73 -10.72 10.36 -11.78
CA ARG A 73 -10.94 9.50 -12.94
C ARG A 73 -9.90 8.36 -13.03
N MET A 74 -9.36 7.87 -11.91
CA MET A 74 -8.82 6.52 -11.87
C MET A 74 -9.99 5.67 -12.34
N THR A 75 -9.88 5.14 -13.56
CA THR A 75 -10.84 4.18 -14.07
C THR A 75 -11.00 3.10 -13.00
N ASP A 76 -12.17 2.50 -12.91
CA ASP A 76 -12.37 1.40 -11.96
C ASP A 76 -11.29 0.32 -12.11
N GLU A 77 -10.75 0.19 -13.31
CA GLU A 77 -9.57 -0.59 -13.66
C GLU A 77 -8.30 -0.20 -12.89
N MET A 78 -7.93 1.08 -12.80
CA MET A 78 -6.75 1.49 -12.02
C MET A 78 -6.91 1.26 -10.52
N ARG A 79 -8.12 1.50 -9.97
CA ARG A 79 -8.41 1.21 -8.56
C ARG A 79 -8.31 -0.30 -8.32
N TYR A 80 -8.81 -1.08 -9.26
CA TYR A 80 -8.72 -2.52 -9.25
C TYR A 80 -7.28 -3.04 -9.36
N GLN A 81 -6.43 -2.47 -10.22
CA GLN A 81 -5.02 -2.85 -10.30
C GLN A 81 -4.27 -2.56 -9.00
N LEU A 82 -4.56 -1.44 -8.34
CA LEU A 82 -3.96 -1.13 -7.03
C LEU A 82 -4.45 -2.09 -5.95
N PHE A 83 -5.77 -2.36 -5.91
CA PHE A 83 -6.37 -3.36 -5.05
C PHE A 83 -5.70 -4.73 -5.24
N ARG A 84 -5.57 -5.20 -6.49
CA ARG A 84 -4.91 -6.46 -6.84
C ARG A 84 -3.46 -6.53 -6.39
N ARG A 85 -2.67 -5.46 -6.60
CA ARG A 85 -1.27 -5.38 -6.16
C ARG A 85 -1.12 -5.37 -4.64
N GLY A 86 -2.14 -4.93 -3.91
CA GLY A 86 -2.19 -4.93 -2.46
C GLY A 86 -2.68 -6.24 -1.83
N LEU A 87 -3.12 -7.22 -2.64
CA LEU A 87 -3.57 -8.51 -2.12
C LEU A 87 -2.38 -9.36 -1.66
N SER A 88 -2.25 -9.55 -0.35
CA SER A 88 -1.26 -10.46 0.24
C SER A 88 -1.64 -11.94 0.08
N ASN A 89 -2.94 -12.22 -0.06
CA ASN A 89 -3.45 -13.57 -0.22
C ASN A 89 -3.22 -14.07 -1.66
N LYS A 90 -2.23 -14.95 -1.83
CA LYS A 90 -1.81 -15.51 -3.14
C LYS A 90 -2.95 -16.24 -3.86
N ARG A 91 -3.84 -16.92 -3.13
CA ARG A 91 -4.98 -17.66 -3.69
C ARG A 91 -6.05 -16.70 -4.22
N MET A 92 -6.38 -15.65 -3.47
CA MET A 92 -7.28 -14.59 -3.93
C MET A 92 -6.72 -13.88 -5.17
N PHE A 93 -5.41 -13.56 -5.14
CA PHE A 93 -4.74 -12.95 -6.28
C PHE A 93 -4.83 -13.82 -7.54
N ALA A 94 -4.46 -15.10 -7.46
CA ALA A 94 -4.52 -16.02 -8.60
C ALA A 94 -5.96 -16.20 -9.13
N THR A 95 -6.95 -16.21 -8.24
CA THR A 95 -8.37 -16.31 -8.61
C THR A 95 -8.85 -15.08 -9.37
N LEU A 96 -8.40 -13.88 -8.98
CA LEU A 96 -8.71 -12.64 -9.68
C LEU A 96 -7.89 -12.46 -10.97
N ASP A 97 -6.67 -12.99 -11.03
CA ASP A 97 -5.83 -12.96 -12.23
C ASP A 97 -6.39 -13.84 -13.36
N ALA A 98 -6.99 -14.98 -13.00
CA ALA A 98 -7.69 -15.86 -13.93
C ALA A 98 -9.13 -15.40 -14.29
N SER A 99 -9.57 -14.25 -13.76
CA SER A 99 -10.94 -13.75 -13.89
C SER A 99 -11.05 -12.57 -14.86
N PRO A 100 -12.16 -12.42 -15.60
CA PRO A 100 -12.39 -11.26 -16.47
C PRO A 100 -12.79 -9.98 -15.72
N VAL A 101 -12.86 -10.00 -14.38
CA VAL A 101 -13.30 -8.84 -13.58
C VAL A 101 -12.36 -7.66 -13.72
N ALA A 102 -12.93 -6.45 -13.82
CA ALA A 102 -12.19 -5.22 -14.14
C ALA A 102 -12.32 -4.14 -13.07
N ASN A 103 -13.13 -4.33 -12.04
CA ASN A 103 -13.32 -3.38 -10.96
C ASN A 103 -13.38 -4.05 -9.59
N ILE A 104 -13.21 -3.24 -8.53
CA ILE A 104 -13.18 -3.74 -7.14
C ILE A 104 -14.53 -4.38 -6.74
N HIS A 105 -15.65 -3.83 -7.21
CA HIS A 105 -16.97 -4.33 -6.85
C HIS A 105 -17.22 -5.74 -7.44
N GLU A 106 -16.97 -5.91 -8.74
CA GLU A 106 -17.00 -7.21 -9.42
C GLU A 106 -16.01 -8.20 -8.80
N ALA A 107 -14.81 -7.74 -8.45
CA ALA A 107 -13.81 -8.59 -7.80
C ALA A 107 -14.30 -9.11 -6.44
N TYR A 108 -14.96 -8.27 -5.66
CA TYR A 108 -15.58 -8.66 -4.40
C TYR A 108 -16.67 -9.73 -4.63
N GLU A 109 -17.59 -9.50 -5.55
CA GLU A 109 -18.65 -10.48 -5.89
C GLU A 109 -18.05 -11.81 -6.39
N TRP A 110 -17.02 -11.75 -7.22
CA TRP A 110 -16.33 -12.93 -7.74
C TRP A 110 -15.66 -13.75 -6.64
N LEU A 111 -14.99 -13.08 -5.69
CA LEU A 111 -14.39 -13.74 -4.53
C LEU A 111 -15.46 -14.34 -3.60
N MET A 112 -16.59 -13.65 -3.42
CA MET A 112 -17.73 -14.19 -2.66
C MET A 112 -18.29 -15.45 -3.32
N PHE A 113 -18.51 -15.40 -4.64
CA PHE A 113 -18.99 -16.54 -5.42
C PHE A 113 -18.03 -17.74 -5.37
N LYS A 114 -16.73 -17.50 -5.26
CA LYS A 114 -15.69 -18.54 -5.15
C LYS A 114 -15.47 -19.03 -3.71
N ASP A 115 -16.30 -18.62 -2.76
CA ASP A 115 -16.19 -18.92 -1.32
C ASP A 115 -14.86 -18.46 -0.70
N MET A 116 -14.19 -17.48 -1.32
CA MET A 116 -12.87 -16.99 -0.91
C MET A 116 -12.93 -15.90 0.15
N TYR A 117 -14.09 -15.64 0.76
CA TYR A 117 -14.28 -14.63 1.81
C TYR A 117 -13.98 -15.14 3.22
N ARG A 118 -13.83 -16.45 3.36
CA ARG A 118 -13.44 -17.06 4.63
C ARG A 118 -11.94 -16.83 4.85
N PRO A 119 -11.51 -16.57 6.09
CA PRO A 119 -10.10 -16.59 6.43
C PRO A 119 -9.50 -17.91 5.93
N VAL A 120 -8.40 -17.81 5.18
CA VAL A 120 -7.61 -18.98 4.83
C VAL A 120 -7.00 -19.47 6.14
N GLU A 121 -7.39 -20.66 6.60
CA GLU A 121 -6.52 -21.42 7.48
C GLU A 121 -5.26 -21.66 6.65
N GLU A 122 -4.19 -20.92 6.96
CA GLU A 122 -2.88 -21.26 6.44
C GLU A 122 -2.59 -22.63 7.03
N ASP A 123 -2.66 -23.69 6.22
CA ASP A 123 -2.14 -24.98 6.63
C ASP A 123 -0.69 -24.71 7.04
N ASP A 124 -0.42 -24.77 8.35
CA ASP A 124 0.92 -24.76 8.91
C ASP A 124 1.64 -26.00 8.34
N ASP A 125 2.22 -25.87 7.14
CA ASP A 125 3.07 -26.87 6.52
C ASP A 125 4.45 -26.85 7.19
N PHE A 126 4.45 -27.05 8.51
CA PHE A 126 5.55 -27.72 9.18
C PHE A 126 5.37 -29.22 8.93
N SER A 127 5.66 -29.66 7.71
CA SER A 127 5.93 -31.07 7.44
C SER A 127 7.23 -31.45 8.17
N ASN A 128 7.09 -31.79 9.45
CA ASN A 128 8.11 -32.55 10.16
C ASN A 128 7.82 -34.02 9.86
N ASP A 129 8.46 -34.52 8.80
CA ASP A 129 8.50 -35.94 8.46
C ASP A 129 8.96 -36.74 9.69
N GLU A 130 8.00 -37.34 10.39
CA GLU A 130 8.25 -38.24 11.49
C GLU A 130 8.64 -39.60 10.92
N SER A 131 9.95 -39.89 10.88
CA SER A 131 10.42 -41.25 11.08
C SER A 131 11.84 -41.35 11.67
N THR A 132 11.86 -41.52 12.99
CA THR A 132 12.74 -42.44 13.75
C THR A 132 14.21 -42.07 14.03
N LYS A 133 14.47 -41.41 15.18
CA LYS A 133 15.32 -41.96 16.28
C LYS A 133 15.41 -41.05 17.51
N LYS A 134 14.93 -41.59 18.64
CA LYS A 134 15.21 -41.31 20.06
C LYS A 134 16.41 -40.39 20.39
N LYS A 135 16.19 -39.35 21.22
CA LYS A 135 16.60 -39.28 22.65
C LYS A 135 16.37 -37.89 23.26
N GLU A 136 15.59 -37.89 24.36
CA GLU A 136 15.64 -37.03 25.56
C GLU A 136 16.34 -35.66 25.49
N THR A 137 15.57 -34.57 25.64
CA THR A 137 16.04 -33.36 26.36
C THR A 137 14.87 -32.55 26.96
N GLU A 138 14.10 -33.16 27.87
CA GLU A 138 13.12 -32.47 28.74
C GLU A 138 13.64 -31.94 30.11
N PRO A 139 14.93 -32.06 30.54
CA PRO A 139 15.32 -31.51 31.85
C PRO A 139 15.70 -30.02 31.81
N THR A 140 15.94 -29.43 30.64
CA THR A 140 16.51 -28.07 30.53
C THR A 140 15.48 -26.96 30.73
N MET A 141 14.25 -27.14 30.26
CA MET A 141 13.19 -26.13 30.39
C MET A 141 12.62 -26.06 31.81
N LEU A 142 12.44 -27.21 32.48
CA LEU A 142 12.00 -27.28 33.88
C LEU A 142 13.01 -26.63 34.84
N ALA A 143 14.31 -26.92 34.67
CA ALA A 143 15.36 -26.32 35.49
C ALA A 143 15.43 -24.78 35.33
N SER A 144 15.07 -24.26 34.15
CA SER A 144 15.07 -22.82 33.88
C SER A 144 13.90 -22.10 34.58
N VAL A 145 12.75 -22.75 34.70
CA VAL A 145 11.58 -22.22 35.41
C VAL A 145 11.82 -22.22 36.92
N ASP A 146 12.42 -23.29 37.46
CA ASP A 146 12.73 -23.38 38.89
C ASP A 146 13.77 -22.35 39.32
N ALA A 147 14.81 -22.11 38.50
CA ALA A 147 15.81 -21.09 38.76
C ALA A 147 15.20 -19.67 38.81
N LEU A 148 14.25 -19.38 37.91
CA LEU A 148 13.55 -18.10 37.88
C LEU A 148 12.65 -17.92 39.11
N ALA A 149 11.95 -18.97 39.53
CA ALA A 149 11.11 -18.94 40.72
C ALA A 149 11.93 -18.65 42.00
N GLN A 150 13.11 -19.25 42.12
CA GLN A 150 14.02 -19.00 43.25
C GLN A 150 14.55 -17.56 43.25
N GLN A 151 14.86 -16.99 42.08
CA GLN A 151 15.33 -15.60 41.99
C GLN A 151 14.26 -14.60 42.44
N LEU A 152 12.98 -14.87 42.09
CA LEU A 152 11.85 -14.01 42.45
C LEU A 152 11.57 -14.03 43.96
N GLN A 153 11.74 -15.19 44.60
CA GLN A 153 11.62 -15.33 46.06
C GLN A 153 12.71 -14.56 46.82
N LEU A 154 13.97 -14.64 46.37
CA LEU A 154 15.07 -13.89 46.99
C LEU A 154 14.86 -12.38 46.87
N PHE A 155 14.40 -11.92 45.71
CA PHE A 155 14.08 -10.50 45.50
C PHE A 155 12.98 -10.00 46.44
N MET A 156 11.91 -10.78 46.61
CA MET A 156 10.81 -10.45 47.53
C MET A 156 11.29 -10.34 48.99
N GLN A 157 12.21 -11.21 49.40
CA GLN A 157 12.72 -11.21 50.77
C GLN A 157 13.65 -10.00 51.05
N GLN A 158 14.38 -9.54 50.04
CA GLN A 158 15.25 -8.37 50.14
C GLN A 158 14.47 -7.04 50.25
N GLN A 159 13.23 -6.99 49.76
CA GLN A 159 12.36 -5.80 49.86
C GLN A 159 11.67 -5.66 51.23
N GLN A 160 11.78 -6.65 52.12
CA GLN A 160 11.13 -6.68 53.43
C GLN A 160 12.08 -6.37 54.61
N GLN A 161 13.35 -6.05 54.35
CA GLN A 161 14.32 -5.54 55.33
C GLN A 161 14.62 -4.06 55.08
#